data_AF-A0AAV4U190-F1
#
_entry.id   AF-A0AAV4U190-F1
#
_cell.length_a   1.000
_cell.length_b   1.000
_cell.length_c   1.000
_cell.angle_alpha   90.00
_cell.angle_beta   90.00
_cell.angle_gamma   90.00
#
_symmetry.space_group_name_H-M   'P 1'
#
loop_
_entity.id
_entity.type
_entity.pdbx_description
1 polymer ?
#
loop_
_entity_poly.entity_id
_entity_poly.type
_entity_poly.pdbx_seq_one_letter_code
_entity_poly.pdbx_strand_id
1 'polypeptide(L)'
;MTLIQPFMGKDYCVIADNYYLSPELADVLIQNNIDVYGTLRPNRRDLPENFNKITLKKGEIAFQRGKITVLRWRDKNMCRFLAPSTQQIALKQIKKS
;
A
#
# COMPACT_ATOMS: atom_id res chain seq x y z
N MET A 1 -11.36 -3.85 -14.70
CA MET A 1 -11.90 -2.76 -13.85
C MET A 1 -13.44 -2.68 -13.83
N THR A 2 -14.16 -3.67 -14.34
CA THR A 2 -15.62 -3.60 -14.53
C THR A 2 -16.42 -3.36 -13.24
N LEU A 3 -15.98 -3.92 -12.11
CA LEU A 3 -16.68 -3.77 -10.82
C LEU A 3 -16.64 -2.34 -10.26
N ILE A 4 -15.52 -1.63 -10.46
CA ILE A 4 -15.27 -0.31 -9.84
C ILE A 4 -15.72 0.83 -10.76
N GLN A 5 -15.89 0.55 -12.05
CA GLN A 5 -16.22 1.54 -13.08
C GLN A 5 -17.41 2.48 -12.74
N PRO A 6 -18.53 2.02 -12.13
CA PRO A 6 -19.63 2.92 -11.76
C PRO A 6 -19.31 3.93 -10.64
N PHE A 7 -18.18 3.75 -9.96
CA PHE A 7 -17.75 4.52 -8.79
C PHE A 7 -16.58 5.48 -9.09
N MET A 8 -16.07 5.49 -10.32
CA MET A 8 -15.00 6.40 -10.76
C MET A 8 -15.45 7.87 -10.74
N GLY A 9 -14.55 8.77 -10.35
CA GLY A 9 -14.83 10.21 -10.31
C GLY A 9 -15.71 10.68 -9.14
N LYS A 10 -15.96 9.81 -8.14
CA LYS A 10 -16.86 10.08 -7.01
C LYS A 10 -16.15 10.12 -5.65
N ASP A 11 -14.82 10.14 -5.65
CA ASP A 11 -13.98 10.20 -4.43
C ASP A 11 -14.26 9.06 -3.44
N TYR A 12 -14.60 7.88 -3.95
CA TYR A 12 -14.81 6.69 -3.12
C TYR A 12 -13.49 6.06 -2.68
N CYS A 13 -13.56 5.32 -1.57
CA CYS A 13 -12.50 4.49 -1.05
C CYS A 13 -12.85 3.01 -1.23
N VAL A 14 -11.93 2.24 -1.82
CA VAL A 14 -12.05 0.80 -2.01
C VAL A 14 -11.08 0.07 -1.09
N ILE A 15 -11.61 -0.87 -0.30
CA ILE A 15 -10.80 -1.80 0.49
C ILE A 15 -10.90 -3.17 -0.18
N ALA A 16 -9.77 -3.76 -0.55
CA ALA A 16 -9.75 -5.04 -1.25
C ALA A 16 -8.71 -6.01 -0.67
N ASP A 17 -8.93 -7.30 -0.94
CA ASP A 17 -7.98 -8.34 -0.57
C ASP A 17 -6.77 -8.36 -1.52
N ASN A 18 -5.66 -8.96 -1.06
CA ASN A 18 -4.39 -9.08 -1.75
C ASN A 18 -4.47 -9.74 -3.12
N TYR A 19 -5.52 -10.53 -3.40
CA TYR A 19 -5.75 -11.14 -4.70
C TYR A 19 -6.05 -10.07 -5.76
N TYR A 20 -6.86 -9.08 -5.39
CA TYR A 20 -7.36 -8.06 -6.30
C TYR A 20 -6.49 -6.81 -6.37
N LEU A 21 -5.47 -6.68 -5.50
CA LEU A 21 -4.64 -5.47 -5.42
C LEU A 21 -3.23 -5.64 -5.98
N SER A 22 -2.86 -4.81 -6.97
CA SER A 22 -1.48 -4.51 -7.35
C SER A 22 -1.18 -3.01 -7.18
N PRO A 23 0.09 -2.64 -6.98
CA PRO A 23 0.59 -1.29 -7.19
C PRO A 23 0.08 -0.62 -8.48
N GLU A 24 0.17 -1.30 -9.62
CA GLU A 24 -0.27 -0.76 -10.91
C GLU A 24 -1.77 -0.47 -10.95
N LEU A 25 -2.60 -1.39 -10.44
CA LEU A 25 -4.04 -1.17 -10.35
C LEU A 25 -4.37 0.00 -9.41
N ALA A 26 -3.63 0.11 -8.30
CA ALA A 26 -3.82 1.20 -7.36
C ALA A 26 -3.49 2.56 -7.98
N ASP A 27 -2.47 2.65 -8.83
CA ASP A 27 -2.15 3.86 -9.57
C ASP A 27 -3.29 4.26 -10.53
N VAL A 28 -3.88 3.30 -11.25
CA VAL A 28 -5.02 3.56 -12.15
C VAL A 28 -6.25 4.02 -11.37
N LEU A 29 -6.51 3.42 -10.21
CA LEU A 29 -7.65 3.80 -9.35
C LEU A 29 -7.51 5.24 -8.84
N ILE A 30 -6.33 5.61 -8.34
CA ILE A 30 -6.07 6.95 -7.83
C ILE A 30 -6.20 8.01 -8.94
N GLN A 31 -5.75 7.71 -10.16
CA GLN A 31 -5.94 8.58 -11.33
C GLN A 31 -7.42 8.81 -11.68
N ASN A 32 -8.32 7.91 -11.26
CA ASN A 32 -9.75 8.00 -11.48
C ASN A 32 -10.52 8.45 -10.22
N ASN A 33 -9.85 9.17 -9.31
CA ASN A 33 -10.42 9.65 -8.05
C ASN A 33 -11.00 8.52 -7.18
N ILE A 34 -10.26 7.41 -7.10
CA ILE A 34 -10.59 6.31 -6.19
C ILE A 34 -9.38 6.00 -5.32
N ASP A 35 -9.55 6.22 -4.03
CA ASP A 35 -8.58 5.79 -3.03
C ASP A 35 -8.68 4.28 -2.83
N VAL A 36 -7.54 3.64 -2.58
CA VAL A 36 -7.49 2.18 -2.41
C VAL A 36 -6.62 1.77 -1.24
N TYR A 37 -7.12 0.79 -0.48
CA TYR A 37 -6.46 0.22 0.67
C TYR A 37 -6.51 -1.30 0.63
N GLY A 38 -5.51 -1.95 1.21
CA GLY A 38 -5.56 -3.39 1.45
C GLY A 38 -4.20 -4.01 1.67
N THR A 39 -4.13 -5.33 1.60
CA THR A 39 -2.89 -6.07 1.87
C THR A 39 -2.16 -6.46 0.59
N LEU A 40 -0.84 -6.64 0.66
CA LEU A 40 -0.02 -7.07 -0.49
C LEU A 40 0.70 -8.38 -0.20
N ARG A 41 0.75 -9.25 -1.21
CA ARG A 41 1.60 -10.46 -1.18
C ARG A 41 3.09 -10.11 -1.33
N PRO A 42 4.00 -10.90 -0.75
CA PRO A 42 5.44 -10.66 -0.83
C PRO A 42 6.03 -10.68 -2.24
N ASN A 43 5.48 -11.54 -3.11
CA ASN A 43 6.04 -11.86 -4.42
C ASN A 43 5.42 -11.02 -5.56
N ARG A 44 4.85 -9.85 -5.26
CA ARG A 44 4.39 -8.90 -6.30
C ARG A 44 5.62 -8.25 -6.95
N ARG A 45 5.70 -8.26 -8.29
CA ARG A 45 6.87 -7.86 -9.09
C ARG A 45 7.18 -6.35 -9.01
N ASP A 46 6.17 -5.60 -8.63
CA ASP A 46 6.05 -4.16 -8.77
C ASP A 46 6.35 -3.44 -7.43
N LEU A 47 6.89 -4.17 -6.46
CA LEU A 47 7.50 -3.59 -5.26
C LEU A 47 8.98 -3.27 -5.52
N PRO A 48 9.50 -2.15 -5.00
CA PRO A 48 10.90 -1.78 -5.12
C PRO A 48 11.77 -2.90 -4.55
N GLU A 49 12.81 -3.29 -5.30
CA GLU A 49 13.63 -4.47 -5.01
C GLU A 49 14.23 -4.43 -3.59
N ASN A 50 14.57 -3.24 -3.11
CA ASN A 50 15.13 -3.02 -1.79
C ASN A 50 14.08 -3.11 -0.67
N PHE A 51 12.80 -2.88 -0.95
CA PHE A 51 11.73 -2.88 0.05
C PHE A 51 11.48 -4.27 0.65
N ASN A 52 11.65 -5.32 -0.16
CA ASN A 52 11.57 -6.71 0.30
C ASN A 52 12.83 -7.16 1.06
N LYS A 53 13.99 -6.51 0.83
CA LYS A 53 15.26 -6.81 1.51
C LYS A 53 15.35 -6.17 2.91
N ILE A 54 14.46 -5.25 3.26
CA ILE A 54 14.43 -4.63 4.60
C ILE A 54 14.17 -5.70 5.68
N THR A 55 15.10 -5.84 6.60
CA THR A 55 14.93 -6.68 7.80
C THR A 55 14.33 -5.83 8.92
N LEU A 56 13.09 -6.14 9.31
CA LEU A 56 12.40 -5.49 10.42
C LEU A 56 12.46 -6.36 11.67
N LYS A 57 12.61 -5.74 12.85
CA LYS A 57 12.34 -6.34 14.15
C LYS A 57 10.85 -6.33 14.44
N LYS A 58 10.38 -7.16 15.37
CA LYS A 58 8.97 -7.16 15.80
C LYS A 58 8.60 -5.77 16.32
N GLY A 59 7.49 -5.22 15.84
CA GLY A 59 7.02 -3.86 16.15
C GLY A 59 7.61 -2.77 15.26
N GLU A 60 8.60 -3.06 14.40
CA GLU A 60 9.11 -2.08 13.44
C GLU A 60 8.26 -2.01 12.17
N ILE A 61 8.25 -0.81 11.58
CA ILE A 61 7.51 -0.47 10.37
C ILE A 61 8.50 0.16 9.39
N ALA A 62 8.52 -0.33 8.15
CA ALA A 62 9.08 0.37 7.01
C ALA A 62 7.95 0.83 6.09
N PHE A 63 8.07 2.00 5.50
CA PHE A 63 7.14 2.46 4.49
C PHE A 63 7.89 3.11 3.35
N GLN A 64 7.32 3.03 2.16
CA GLN A 64 7.75 3.79 1.02
C GLN A 64 6.58 4.62 0.52
N ARG A 65 6.78 5.93 0.47
CA ARG A 65 5.82 6.89 -0.04
C ARG A 65 6.17 7.23 -1.50
N GLY A 66 5.22 6.97 -2.40
CA GLY A 66 5.24 7.42 -3.79
C GLY A 66 3.88 8.02 -4.14
N LYS A 67 3.34 7.67 -5.32
CA LYS A 67 1.92 7.95 -5.67
C LYS A 67 0.95 7.11 -4.82
N ILE A 68 1.39 5.91 -4.45
CA ILE A 68 0.82 5.05 -3.41
C ILE A 68 1.80 4.93 -2.25
N THR A 69 1.29 4.69 -1.06
CA THR A 69 2.10 4.34 0.11
C THR A 69 2.04 2.84 0.33
N VAL A 70 3.21 2.20 0.36
CA VAL A 70 3.33 0.80 0.77
C VAL A 70 3.98 0.75 2.14
N LEU A 71 3.31 0.10 3.08
CA LEU A 71 3.78 -0.15 4.42
C LEU A 71 4.14 -1.63 4.57
N ARG A 72 5.20 -1.89 5.31
CA ARG A 72 5.64 -3.22 5.71
C ARG A 72 5.86 -3.18 7.21
N TRP A 73 5.24 -4.10 7.92
CA TRP A 73 5.39 -4.20 9.37
C TRP A 73 5.64 -5.65 9.78
N ARG A 74 6.39 -5.84 10.86
CA ARG A 74 6.59 -7.16 11.45
C ARG A 74 5.87 -7.27 12.79
N ASP A 75 4.86 -8.13 12.87
CA ASP A 75 4.35 -8.62 14.16
C ASP A 75 4.87 -10.05 14.39
N LYS A 76 4.01 -11.08 14.40
CA LYS A 76 4.46 -12.49 14.34
C LYS A 76 5.06 -12.81 12.97
N ASN A 77 4.37 -12.36 11.92
CA ASN A 77 4.77 -12.51 10.52
C ASN A 77 4.98 -11.14 9.86
N MET A 78 5.58 -11.14 8.67
CA MET A 78 5.74 -9.95 7.85
C MET A 78 4.43 -9.60 7.13
N CYS A 79 3.84 -8.47 7.48
CA CYS A 79 2.65 -7.93 6.84
C CYS A 79 3.00 -6.79 5.89
N ARG A 80 2.21 -6.61 4.82
CA ARG A 80 2.31 -5.47 3.92
C ARG A 80 0.93 -4.88 3.67
N PHE A 81 0.87 -3.56 3.67
CA PHE A 81 -0.35 -2.80 3.48
C PHE A 81 -0.13 -1.75 2.39
N LEU A 82 -1.11 -1.56 1.52
CA LEU A 82 -1.16 -0.51 0.52
C LEU A 82 -2.19 0.52 0.97
N ALA A 83 -1.83 1.79 0.84
CA ALA A 83 -2.67 2.94 1.12
C ALA A 83 -2.40 4.04 0.07
N PRO A 84 -3.29 5.03 -0.10
CA PRO A 84 -3.02 6.20 -0.92
C PRO A 84 -1.89 7.06 -0.33
N SER A 85 -1.27 7.90 -1.16
CA SER A 85 -0.19 8.80 -0.73
C SER A 85 -0.67 10.08 -0.04
N THR A 86 -1.95 10.42 -0.21
CA THR A 86 -2.56 11.69 0.22
C THR A 86 -2.88 11.71 1.72
N GLN A 87 -3.09 10.56 2.36
CA GLN A 87 -3.30 10.55 3.80
C GLN A 87 -1.97 10.85 4.51
N GLN A 88 -1.97 11.84 5.42
CA GLN A 88 -0.93 11.98 6.43
C GLN A 88 -0.99 10.72 7.30
N ILE A 89 -0.25 9.69 6.91
CA ILE A 89 -0.06 8.55 7.80
C ILE A 89 0.82 9.10 8.92
N ALA A 90 0.22 9.34 10.08
CA ALA A 90 0.91 9.70 11.31
C ALA A 90 1.69 8.48 11.83
N LEU A 91 2.67 8.01 11.04
CA LEU A 91 3.67 7.08 11.52
C LEU A 91 4.69 7.92 12.26
N LYS A 92 4.79 7.71 13.58
CA LYS A 92 5.96 8.18 14.35
C LYS A 92 7.19 7.66 13.62
N GLN A 93 7.91 8.56 12.95
CA GLN A 93 9.20 8.26 12.37
C GLN A 93 10.11 7.81 13.51
N ILE A 94 10.44 6.52 13.58
CA ILE A 94 11.60 6.10 14.35
C ILE A 94 12.79 6.48 13.46
N LYS A 95 13.29 7.71 13.65
CA LYS A 95 14.60 8.12 13.15
C LYS A 95 15.62 7.12 13.68
N LYS A 96 16.20 6.30 12.80
CA LYS A 96 17.46 5.63 13.12
C LYS A 96 18.56 6.66 12.86
N SER A 97 19.14 7.11 13.97
CA SER A 97 20.47 7.70 14.12
C SER A 97 21.53 6.97 13.30
#